data_AF-A0A3M7TCN6-F1
#
_entry.id   AF-A0A3M7TCN6-F1
#
_cell.length_a   1.000
_cell.length_b   1.000
_cell.length_c   1.000
_cell.angle_alpha   90.00
_cell.angle_beta   90.00
_cell.angle_gamma   90.00
#
_symmetry.space_group_name_H-M   'P 1'
#
loop_
_entity.id
_entity.type
_entity.pdbx_description
1 polymer ?
#
loop_
_entity_poly.entity_id
_entity_poly.type
_entity_poly.pdbx_seq_one_letter_code
_entity_poly.pdbx_strand_id
1 'polypeptide(L)'
;MNEIVRVAKVFLAYIKRPNLYPELSRKIIKNTINRGNAFKGKEKTGLWAASESISQQEAVMRLFGKDATEFRRIFDEVLEKAQKNERECPIKMGGAGALELIYYACEFTHAKNVIETGVAYGWSSLAMLLSLKNREGTLYSSDMPYLDQDGDQYVGYVVPDNLKKSWKLFRFADKESLPKIFEENSTFDVVHYDSDKSYNGRYWAYNELYKHLREGGVFISDDIGDNSAYQDFCEKNNIKTTVVEFEGKYVGVFIK
;
A
#
# COMPACT_ATOMS: atom_id res chain seq x y z
N MET A 1 -2.24 -16.64 23.15
CA MET A 1 -2.85 -17.74 22.35
C MET A 1 -1.79 -18.81 22.14
N ASN A 2 -2.08 -20.09 22.45
CA ASN A 2 -1.14 -21.19 22.23
C ASN A 2 -0.80 -21.29 20.73
N GLU A 3 0.48 -21.43 20.38
CA GLU A 3 0.95 -21.48 19.00
C GLU A 3 0.31 -22.62 18.20
N ILE A 4 0.04 -23.75 18.85
CA ILE A 4 -0.68 -24.89 18.24
C ILE A 4 -2.10 -24.47 17.83
N VAL A 5 -2.79 -23.69 18.67
CA VAL A 5 -4.14 -23.20 18.40
C VAL A 5 -4.12 -22.21 17.23
N ARG A 6 -3.09 -21.34 17.15
CA ARG A 6 -2.90 -20.44 16.01
C ARG A 6 -2.73 -21.21 14.70
N VAL A 7 -1.84 -22.21 14.69
CA VAL A 7 -1.56 -23.02 13.49
C VAL A 7 -2.81 -23.79 13.04
N ALA A 8 -3.54 -24.39 13.98
CA ALA A 8 -4.79 -25.09 13.67
C ALA A 8 -5.86 -24.14 13.09
N LYS A 9 -5.99 -22.92 13.62
CA LYS A 9 -6.91 -21.90 13.07
C LYS A 9 -6.55 -21.53 11.63
N VAL A 10 -5.27 -21.21 11.38
CA VAL A 10 -4.79 -20.87 10.03
C VAL A 10 -5.02 -22.02 9.05
N PHE A 11 -4.75 -23.25 9.47
CA PHE A 11 -4.99 -24.45 8.64
C PHE A 11 -6.47 -24.62 8.29
N LEU A 12 -7.36 -24.51 9.28
CA LEU A 12 -8.82 -24.54 9.04
C LEU A 12 -9.30 -23.39 8.16
N ALA A 13 -8.71 -22.20 8.30
CA ALA A 13 -9.04 -21.04 7.47
C ALA A 13 -8.69 -21.26 6.00
N TYR A 14 -7.53 -21.89 5.71
CA TYR A 14 -7.20 -22.30 4.34
C TYR A 14 -8.18 -23.35 3.81
N ILE A 15 -8.55 -24.38 4.59
CA ILE A 15 -9.53 -25.40 4.17
C ILE A 15 -10.85 -24.76 3.71
N LYS A 16 -11.32 -23.74 4.43
CA LYS A 16 -12.55 -23.00 4.09
C LYS A 16 -12.41 -22.08 2.88
N ARG A 17 -11.20 -21.82 2.40
CA ARG A 17 -10.88 -20.84 1.35
C ARG A 17 -9.94 -21.46 0.31
N PRO A 18 -10.42 -22.42 -0.52
CA PRO A 18 -9.58 -23.13 -1.49
C PRO A 18 -8.97 -22.22 -2.57
N ASN A 19 -9.61 -21.08 -2.83
CA ASN A 19 -9.06 -20.01 -3.67
C ASN A 19 -7.74 -19.41 -3.15
N LEU A 20 -7.38 -19.61 -1.88
CA LEU A 20 -6.11 -19.16 -1.30
C LEU A 20 -4.99 -20.22 -1.36
N TYR A 21 -5.26 -21.44 -1.87
CA TYR A 21 -4.25 -22.50 -1.97
C TYR A 21 -3.03 -22.15 -2.83
N PRO A 22 -3.17 -21.45 -3.98
CA PRO A 22 -2.02 -20.97 -4.72
C PRO A 22 -1.10 -20.12 -3.85
N GLU A 23 -1.65 -19.22 -3.04
CA GLU A 23 -0.88 -18.39 -2.13
C GLU A 23 -0.23 -19.18 -0.98
N LEU A 24 -0.92 -20.19 -0.44
CA LEU A 24 -0.33 -21.08 0.57
C LEU A 24 0.94 -21.76 0.03
N SER A 25 0.88 -22.30 -1.19
CA SER A 25 2.05 -22.95 -1.82
C SER A 25 3.22 -21.97 -2.00
N ARG A 26 2.93 -20.72 -2.41
CA ARG A 26 3.95 -19.67 -2.54
C ARG A 26 4.56 -19.30 -1.21
N LYS A 27 3.75 -19.18 -0.14
CA LYS A 27 4.24 -18.93 1.22
C LYS A 27 5.15 -20.04 1.72
N ILE A 28 4.83 -21.31 1.44
CA ILE A 28 5.69 -22.44 1.78
C ILE A 28 7.04 -22.32 1.07
N ILE A 29 7.04 -22.12 -0.26
CA ILE A 29 8.27 -21.95 -1.05
C ILE A 29 9.10 -20.75 -0.56
N LYS A 30 8.43 -19.62 -0.30
CA LYS A 30 9.06 -18.40 0.24
C LYS A 30 9.77 -18.68 1.57
N ASN A 31 9.09 -19.38 2.47
CA ASN A 31 9.58 -19.67 3.81
C ASN A 31 10.52 -20.87 3.90
N THR A 32 10.70 -21.67 2.85
CA THR A 32 11.65 -22.81 2.83
C THR A 32 12.85 -22.55 1.94
N ILE A 33 12.64 -22.14 0.69
CA ILE A 33 13.68 -22.01 -0.34
C ILE A 33 14.23 -20.57 -0.40
N ASN A 34 13.38 -19.56 -0.23
CA ASN A 34 13.73 -18.15 -0.45
C ASN A 34 13.82 -17.31 0.83
N ARG A 35 14.25 -17.89 1.96
CA ARG A 35 14.22 -17.24 3.30
C ARG A 35 14.92 -15.87 3.38
N GLY A 36 15.95 -15.62 2.57
CA GLY A 36 16.69 -14.35 2.54
C GLY A 36 16.10 -13.27 1.62
N ASN A 37 15.06 -13.59 0.84
CA ASN A 37 14.55 -12.72 -0.21
C ASN A 37 13.93 -11.42 0.32
N ALA A 38 13.38 -11.43 1.55
CA ALA A 38 12.80 -10.25 2.18
C ALA A 38 13.82 -9.15 2.53
N PHE A 39 15.09 -9.51 2.71
CA PHE A 39 16.17 -8.60 3.11
C PHE A 39 17.23 -8.41 2.01
N LYS A 40 16.95 -8.88 0.80
CA LYS A 40 17.89 -8.81 -0.32
C LYS A 40 18.28 -7.36 -0.59
N GLY A 41 19.57 -7.02 -0.45
CA GLY A 41 20.08 -5.68 -0.70
C GLY A 41 19.71 -4.62 0.34
N LYS A 42 19.13 -5.01 1.50
CA LYS A 42 18.62 -4.09 2.53
C LYS A 42 19.64 -3.04 2.97
N GLU A 43 20.86 -3.43 3.31
CA GLU A 43 21.88 -2.50 3.81
C GLU A 43 22.24 -1.42 2.78
N LYS A 44 22.58 -1.84 1.55
CA LYS A 44 22.90 -0.93 0.45
C LYS A 44 21.73 0.02 0.14
N THR A 45 20.51 -0.53 0.04
CA THR A 45 19.32 0.26 -0.25
C THR A 45 18.95 1.20 0.90
N GLY A 46 19.16 0.79 2.15
CA GLY A 46 18.98 1.66 3.31
C GLY A 46 19.94 2.85 3.29
N LEU A 47 21.22 2.63 2.98
CA LEU A 47 22.21 3.70 2.83
C LEU A 47 21.86 4.66 1.69
N TRP A 48 21.45 4.12 0.54
CA TRP A 48 20.99 4.91 -0.60
C TRP A 48 19.73 5.73 -0.27
N ALA A 49 18.73 5.10 0.34
CA ALA A 49 17.50 5.78 0.71
C ALA A 49 17.76 6.91 1.71
N ALA A 50 18.62 6.66 2.70
CA ALA A 50 19.05 7.67 3.66
C ALA A 50 19.81 8.84 3.02
N SER A 51 20.66 8.59 2.02
CA SER A 51 21.42 9.65 1.35
C SER A 51 20.58 10.50 0.40
N GLU A 52 19.53 9.90 -0.20
CA GLU A 52 18.67 10.58 -1.18
C GLU A 52 17.37 11.12 -0.59
N SER A 53 17.02 10.75 0.65
CA SER A 53 15.73 11.09 1.22
C SER A 53 15.56 12.57 1.49
N ILE A 54 14.36 13.07 1.21
CA ILE A 54 13.89 14.39 1.61
C ILE A 54 12.67 14.27 2.53
N SER A 55 12.27 15.37 3.15
CA SER A 55 11.06 15.40 3.97
C SER A 55 9.80 15.25 3.10
N GLN A 56 8.72 14.76 3.70
CA GLN A 56 7.42 14.67 3.04
C GLN A 56 6.92 16.02 2.52
N GLN A 57 7.12 17.09 3.28
CA GLN A 57 6.73 18.44 2.88
C GLN A 57 7.49 18.91 1.62
N GLU A 58 8.81 18.70 1.60
CA GLU A 58 9.65 19.02 0.45
C GLU A 58 9.22 18.21 -0.79
N ALA A 59 8.93 16.92 -0.61
CA ALA A 59 8.49 16.05 -1.71
C ALA A 59 7.15 16.49 -2.31
N VAL A 60 6.16 16.81 -1.48
CA VAL A 60 4.85 17.30 -1.93
C VAL A 60 4.99 18.63 -2.68
N MET A 61 5.80 19.55 -2.17
CA MET A 61 6.07 20.82 -2.86
C MET A 61 6.77 20.59 -4.20
N ARG A 62 7.84 19.81 -4.22
CA ARG A 62 8.67 19.58 -5.41
C ARG A 62 7.95 18.81 -6.51
N LEU A 63 7.15 17.80 -6.15
CA LEU A 63 6.48 16.93 -7.12
C LEU A 63 5.12 17.48 -7.56
N PHE A 64 4.37 18.09 -6.63
CA PHE A 64 2.97 18.43 -6.87
C PHE A 64 2.68 19.94 -6.81
N GLY A 65 3.66 20.76 -6.40
CA GLY A 65 3.49 22.21 -6.25
C GLY A 65 2.45 22.58 -5.19
N LYS A 66 2.34 21.78 -4.13
CA LYS A 66 1.35 21.94 -3.05
C LYS A 66 2.02 22.12 -1.69
N ASP A 67 1.32 22.81 -0.80
CA ASP A 67 1.70 22.90 0.60
C ASP A 67 1.09 21.73 1.40
N ALA A 68 1.96 20.89 1.97
CA ALA A 68 1.54 19.72 2.75
C ALA A 68 0.81 20.10 4.06
N THR A 69 1.07 21.29 4.61
CA THR A 69 0.59 21.69 5.96
C THR A 69 -0.93 21.82 6.05
N GLU A 70 -1.57 22.17 4.94
CA GLU A 70 -3.01 22.38 4.88
C GLU A 70 -3.83 21.09 5.02
N PHE A 71 -3.27 19.93 4.66
CA PHE A 71 -4.00 18.66 4.67
C PHE A 71 -4.57 18.33 6.06
N ARG A 72 -3.71 18.37 7.08
CA ARG A 72 -4.13 18.05 8.46
C ARG A 72 -5.13 19.07 9.00
N ARG A 73 -4.98 20.33 8.63
CA ARG A 73 -5.91 21.41 9.02
C ARG A 73 -7.29 21.23 8.40
N ILE A 74 -7.35 20.82 7.13
CA ILE A 74 -8.60 20.62 6.40
C ILE A 74 -9.34 19.36 6.87
N PHE A 75 -8.62 18.30 7.23
CA PHE A 75 -9.19 17.00 7.57
C PHE A 75 -9.10 16.65 9.06
N ASP A 76 -8.82 17.62 9.92
CA ASP A 76 -8.59 17.44 11.37
C ASP A 76 -9.65 16.54 12.03
N GLU A 77 -10.93 16.91 11.91
CA GLU A 77 -12.04 16.15 12.50
C GLU A 77 -12.09 14.68 12.04
N VAL A 78 -11.83 14.43 10.75
CA VAL A 78 -11.82 13.07 10.19
C VAL A 78 -10.60 12.29 10.69
N LEU A 79 -9.44 12.93 10.78
CA LEU A 79 -8.21 12.32 11.26
C LEU A 79 -8.28 12.00 12.75
N GLU A 80 -8.85 12.88 13.58
CA GLU A 80 -9.08 12.62 15.01
C GLU A 80 -10.01 11.42 15.22
N LYS A 81 -11.10 11.34 14.44
CA LYS A 81 -12.02 10.21 14.49
C LYS A 81 -11.34 8.91 14.04
N ALA A 82 -10.54 8.96 12.97
CA ALA A 82 -9.75 7.83 12.50
C ALA A 82 -8.76 7.34 13.57
N GLN A 83 -8.05 8.23 14.26
CA GLN A 83 -7.15 7.90 15.37
C GLN A 83 -7.90 7.29 16.56
N LYS A 84 -9.11 7.80 16.88
CA LYS A 84 -9.96 7.21 17.91
C LYS A 84 -10.35 5.78 17.54
N ASN A 85 -10.83 5.56 16.32
CA ASN A 85 -11.19 4.24 15.82
C ASN A 85 -10.00 3.27 15.88
N GLU A 86 -8.81 3.70 15.45
CA GLU A 86 -7.60 2.86 15.55
C GLU A 86 -7.32 2.45 17.00
N ARG A 87 -7.38 3.38 17.97
CA ARG A 87 -7.14 3.09 19.40
C ARG A 87 -8.18 2.16 20.01
N GLU A 88 -9.42 2.22 19.54
CA GLU A 88 -10.52 1.37 20.01
C GLU A 88 -10.56 0.01 19.30
N CYS A 89 -9.78 -0.19 18.25
CA CYS A 89 -9.73 -1.47 17.55
C CYS A 89 -9.14 -2.57 18.44
N PRO A 90 -9.81 -3.73 18.58
CA PRO A 90 -9.36 -4.80 19.49
C PRO A 90 -8.14 -5.58 18.97
N ILE A 91 -7.71 -5.32 17.74
CA ILE A 91 -6.52 -5.94 17.15
C ILE A 91 -5.55 -4.86 16.68
N LYS A 92 -4.26 -5.20 16.61
CA LYS A 92 -3.23 -4.30 16.07
C LYS A 92 -2.99 -4.58 14.60
N MET A 93 -3.11 -3.56 13.76
CA MET A 93 -2.82 -3.60 12.31
C MET A 93 -1.78 -2.53 11.92
N GLY A 94 -1.49 -2.39 10.64
CA GLY A 94 -0.60 -1.36 10.09
C GLY A 94 -1.16 0.06 10.29
N GLY A 95 -0.32 0.96 10.83
CA GLY A 95 -0.66 2.33 11.19
C GLY A 95 -0.65 3.31 10.01
N ALA A 96 -0.62 4.61 10.31
CA ALA A 96 -0.61 5.66 9.30
C ALA A 96 0.72 5.70 8.51
N GLY A 97 0.62 5.93 7.20
CA GLY A 97 1.76 6.23 6.32
C GLY A 97 1.86 7.73 6.01
N ALA A 98 2.57 8.06 4.93
CA ALA A 98 2.75 9.43 4.44
C ALA A 98 1.47 10.01 3.79
N LEU A 99 0.43 10.25 4.59
CA LEU A 99 -0.93 10.59 4.12
C LEU A 99 -1.00 11.78 3.17
N GLU A 100 -0.25 12.84 3.47
CA GLU A 100 -0.19 14.06 2.67
C GLU A 100 0.41 13.77 1.28
N LEU A 101 1.40 12.88 1.20
CA LEU A 101 2.02 12.51 -0.07
C LEU A 101 0.99 11.77 -0.95
N ILE A 102 0.26 10.83 -0.35
CA ILE A 102 -0.79 10.04 -1.00
C ILE A 102 -1.95 10.94 -1.46
N TYR A 103 -2.45 11.82 -0.59
CA TYR A 103 -3.54 12.73 -0.91
C TYR A 103 -3.16 13.67 -2.06
N TYR A 104 -1.99 14.30 -1.98
CA TYR A 104 -1.58 15.26 -3.01
C TYR A 104 -1.17 14.60 -4.33
N ALA A 105 -0.76 13.33 -4.33
CA ALA A 105 -0.64 12.56 -5.57
C ALA A 105 -2.00 12.42 -6.28
N CYS A 106 -3.07 12.18 -5.52
CA CYS A 106 -4.43 12.11 -6.07
C CYS A 106 -4.93 13.49 -6.55
N GLU A 107 -4.64 14.57 -5.80
CA GLU A 107 -4.98 15.94 -6.23
C GLU A 107 -4.22 16.34 -7.51
N PHE A 108 -2.91 16.08 -7.56
CA PHE A 108 -2.04 16.43 -8.69
C PHE A 108 -2.49 15.77 -9.99
N THR A 109 -2.87 14.49 -9.91
CA THR A 109 -3.30 13.70 -11.07
C THR A 109 -4.76 13.93 -11.45
N HIS A 110 -5.51 14.72 -10.67
CA HIS A 110 -6.97 14.78 -10.75
C HIS A 110 -7.61 13.39 -10.74
N ALA A 111 -7.11 12.52 -9.85
CA ALA A 111 -7.36 11.09 -9.88
C ALA A 111 -8.86 10.74 -9.95
N LYS A 112 -9.17 9.78 -10.81
CA LYS A 112 -10.45 9.09 -10.89
C LYS A 112 -10.32 7.60 -10.63
N ASN A 113 -9.20 6.98 -10.98
CA ASN A 113 -8.93 5.57 -10.72
C ASN A 113 -7.61 5.42 -9.97
N VAL A 114 -7.68 4.97 -8.73
CA VAL A 114 -6.51 4.74 -7.87
C VAL A 114 -6.47 3.27 -7.48
N ILE A 115 -5.27 2.68 -7.50
CA ILE A 115 -5.05 1.33 -7.03
C ILE A 115 -4.09 1.33 -5.84
N GLU A 116 -4.45 0.60 -4.78
CA GLU A 116 -3.55 0.32 -3.66
C GLU A 116 -3.43 -1.17 -3.35
N THR A 117 -2.32 -1.54 -2.71
CA THR A 117 -2.12 -2.89 -2.17
C THR A 117 -1.68 -2.79 -0.70
N GLY A 118 -2.30 -3.59 0.17
CA GLY A 118 -2.15 -3.47 1.62
C GLY A 118 -2.99 -2.32 2.17
N VAL A 119 -4.03 -2.65 2.93
CA VAL A 119 -5.00 -1.68 3.47
C VAL A 119 -4.85 -1.55 4.98
N ALA A 120 -4.75 -2.69 5.69
CA ALA A 120 -4.74 -2.71 7.16
C ALA A 120 -5.88 -1.87 7.76
N TYR A 121 -5.58 -0.92 8.66
CA TYR A 121 -6.60 -0.03 9.22
C TYR A 121 -7.29 0.86 8.17
N GLY A 122 -6.66 1.11 7.02
CA GLY A 122 -7.18 1.93 5.92
C GLY A 122 -6.75 3.40 5.94
N TRP A 123 -5.58 3.71 6.49
CA TRP A 123 -5.06 5.07 6.54
C TRP A 123 -4.72 5.63 5.15
N SER A 124 -4.03 4.86 4.30
CA SER A 124 -3.80 5.19 2.90
C SER A 124 -5.11 5.34 2.14
N SER A 125 -6.03 4.39 2.33
CA SER A 125 -7.37 4.39 1.73
C SER A 125 -8.15 5.65 2.11
N LEU A 126 -8.09 6.06 3.38
CA LEU A 126 -8.72 7.29 3.86
C LEU A 126 -8.19 8.51 3.11
N ALA A 127 -6.86 8.66 3.00
CA ALA A 127 -6.24 9.78 2.30
C ALA A 127 -6.67 9.81 0.82
N MET A 128 -6.66 8.67 0.12
CA MET A 128 -7.10 8.59 -1.27
C MET A 128 -8.60 8.92 -1.41
N LEU A 129 -9.47 8.34 -0.58
CA LEU A 129 -10.91 8.55 -0.68
C LEU A 129 -11.34 9.98 -0.33
N LEU A 130 -10.62 10.66 0.57
CA LEU A 130 -10.85 12.08 0.86
C LEU A 130 -10.65 12.95 -0.38
N SER A 131 -9.70 12.59 -1.24
CA SER A 131 -9.45 13.24 -2.52
C SER A 131 -10.49 12.85 -3.58
N LEU A 132 -10.76 11.54 -3.73
CA LEU A 132 -11.61 10.99 -4.80
C LEU A 132 -13.09 11.36 -4.67
N LYS A 133 -13.60 11.58 -3.45
CA LYS A 133 -15.02 11.88 -3.20
C LYS A 133 -15.55 13.08 -4.00
N ASN A 134 -14.68 14.02 -4.36
CA ASN A 134 -15.03 15.24 -5.08
C ASN A 134 -15.03 15.06 -6.61
N ARG A 135 -14.61 13.89 -7.12
CA ARG A 135 -14.36 13.65 -8.55
C ARG A 135 -15.07 12.40 -9.10
N GLU A 136 -16.00 11.82 -8.32
CA GLU A 136 -16.64 10.54 -8.62
C GLU A 136 -15.61 9.44 -8.91
N GLY A 137 -14.46 9.50 -8.22
CA GLY A 137 -13.39 8.54 -8.40
C GLY A 137 -13.68 7.20 -7.71
N THR A 138 -12.92 6.18 -8.08
CA THR A 138 -12.94 4.85 -7.49
C THR A 138 -11.54 4.47 -7.00
N LEU A 139 -11.47 4.04 -5.74
CA LEU A 139 -10.32 3.36 -5.17
C LEU A 139 -10.50 1.84 -5.32
N TYR A 140 -9.49 1.17 -5.85
CA TYR A 140 -9.39 -0.28 -5.95
C TYR A 140 -8.29 -0.75 -5.01
N SER A 141 -8.62 -1.56 -4.01
CA SER A 141 -7.63 -2.03 -3.03
C SER A 141 -7.53 -3.54 -3.02
N SER A 142 -6.31 -4.07 -2.95
CA SER A 142 -6.06 -5.45 -2.55
C SER A 142 -5.63 -5.51 -1.09
N ASP A 143 -6.19 -6.47 -0.34
CA ASP A 143 -5.67 -6.79 0.99
C ASP A 143 -5.95 -8.26 1.31
N MET A 144 -4.90 -8.96 1.77
CA MET A 144 -4.96 -10.39 2.02
C MET A 144 -5.81 -10.68 3.28
N PRO A 145 -6.70 -11.69 3.25
CA PRO A 145 -7.44 -12.08 4.43
C PRO A 145 -6.56 -12.39 5.64
N TYR A 146 -6.95 -11.89 6.81
CA TYR A 146 -6.33 -12.20 8.10
C TYR A 146 -6.81 -13.59 8.55
N LEU A 147 -5.94 -14.59 8.41
CA LEU A 147 -6.31 -16.00 8.62
C LEU A 147 -6.16 -16.46 10.08
N ASP A 148 -5.39 -15.74 10.88
CA ASP A 148 -5.06 -16.07 12.26
C ASP A 148 -5.83 -15.25 13.29
N GLN A 149 -6.33 -14.09 12.87
CA GLN A 149 -7.11 -13.13 13.64
C GLN A 149 -8.43 -12.93 12.91
N ASP A 150 -9.56 -12.79 13.61
CA ASP A 150 -10.83 -12.31 13.01
C ASP A 150 -10.70 -10.82 12.62
N GLY A 151 -9.63 -10.48 11.91
CA GLY A 151 -9.19 -9.14 11.54
C GLY A 151 -9.80 -8.64 10.25
N ASP A 152 -10.39 -9.54 9.45
CA ASP A 152 -11.06 -9.20 8.20
C ASP A 152 -12.13 -8.11 8.39
N GLN A 153 -12.81 -8.08 9.54
CA GLN A 153 -13.83 -7.06 9.86
C GLN A 153 -13.26 -5.67 10.21
N TYR A 154 -11.96 -5.58 10.50
CA TYR A 154 -11.28 -4.33 10.86
C TYR A 154 -10.43 -3.77 9.70
N VAL A 155 -10.52 -4.37 8.51
CA VAL A 155 -9.88 -3.79 7.33
C VAL A 155 -10.63 -2.54 6.90
N GLY A 156 -9.91 -1.43 6.78
CA GLY A 156 -10.54 -0.13 6.52
C GLY A 156 -11.32 0.45 7.70
N TYR A 157 -11.02 0.02 8.93
CA TYR A 157 -11.74 0.43 10.13
C TYR A 157 -11.71 1.94 10.40
N VAL A 158 -10.66 2.63 9.96
CA VAL A 158 -10.56 4.08 10.12
C VAL A 158 -11.27 4.86 9.01
N VAL A 159 -11.73 4.19 7.95
CA VAL A 159 -12.41 4.81 6.82
C VAL A 159 -13.90 5.04 7.15
N PRO A 160 -14.39 6.29 7.14
CA PRO A 160 -15.81 6.59 7.32
C PRO A 160 -16.72 5.98 6.25
N ASP A 161 -17.91 5.49 6.64
CA ASP A 161 -18.83 4.78 5.73
C ASP A 161 -19.29 5.63 4.53
N ASN A 162 -19.40 6.95 4.69
CA ASN A 162 -19.77 7.84 3.59
C ASN A 162 -18.72 7.87 2.47
N LEU A 163 -17.45 7.56 2.75
CA LEU A 163 -16.38 7.49 1.76
C LEU A 163 -16.32 6.13 1.05
N LYS A 164 -16.81 5.06 1.69
CA LYS A 164 -16.74 3.68 1.16
C LYS A 164 -17.54 3.47 -0.13
N LYS A 165 -18.44 4.39 -0.48
CA LYS A 165 -19.21 4.33 -1.74
C LYS A 165 -18.32 4.33 -3.00
N SER A 166 -17.15 4.96 -2.90
CA SER A 166 -16.15 5.05 -3.97
C SER A 166 -15.05 3.99 -3.83
N TRP A 167 -15.28 2.92 -3.06
CA TRP A 167 -14.24 1.96 -2.71
C TRP A 167 -14.61 0.53 -3.08
N LYS A 168 -13.71 -0.15 -3.79
CA LYS A 168 -13.79 -1.57 -4.11
C LYS A 168 -12.62 -2.33 -3.47
N LEU A 169 -12.94 -3.23 -2.54
CA LEU A 169 -11.95 -3.99 -1.78
C LEU A 169 -11.92 -5.47 -2.22
N PHE A 170 -10.77 -5.91 -2.71
CA PHE A 170 -10.52 -7.27 -3.17
C PHE A 170 -9.77 -8.06 -2.09
N ARG A 171 -10.47 -9.02 -1.48
CA ARG A 171 -9.97 -9.84 -0.36
C ARG A 171 -9.17 -11.06 -0.82
N PHE A 172 -8.07 -10.84 -1.55
CA PHE A 172 -7.11 -11.88 -1.96
C PHE A 172 -5.67 -11.34 -1.89
N ALA A 173 -4.69 -12.23 -2.01
CA ALA A 173 -3.30 -11.81 -2.21
C ALA A 173 -3.15 -11.11 -3.57
N ASP A 174 -2.10 -10.30 -3.74
CA ASP A 174 -1.95 -9.42 -4.91
C ASP A 174 -1.92 -10.18 -6.23
N LYS A 175 -1.35 -11.39 -6.24
CA LYS A 175 -1.33 -12.25 -7.43
C LYS A 175 -2.71 -12.68 -7.92
N GLU A 176 -3.70 -12.66 -7.05
CA GLU A 176 -5.10 -12.97 -7.35
C GLU A 176 -5.98 -11.73 -7.40
N SER A 177 -5.62 -10.64 -6.71
CA SER A 177 -6.39 -9.40 -6.66
C SER A 177 -6.07 -8.48 -7.84
N LEU A 178 -4.79 -8.27 -8.16
CA LEU A 178 -4.37 -7.34 -9.21
C LEU A 178 -4.98 -7.69 -10.57
N PRO A 179 -4.95 -8.96 -11.05
CA PRO A 179 -5.59 -9.30 -12.33
C PRO A 179 -7.09 -8.98 -12.36
N LYS A 180 -7.82 -9.23 -11.27
CA LYS A 180 -9.25 -8.92 -11.17
C LYS A 180 -9.51 -7.42 -11.16
N ILE A 181 -8.66 -6.64 -10.48
CA ILE A 181 -8.74 -5.19 -10.49
C ILE A 181 -8.49 -4.67 -11.92
N PHE A 182 -7.53 -5.24 -12.64
CA PHE A 182 -7.22 -4.84 -14.02
C PHE A 182 -8.33 -5.19 -15.02
N GLU A 183 -9.12 -6.23 -14.77
CA GLU A 183 -10.33 -6.55 -15.53
C GLU A 183 -11.43 -5.51 -15.34
N GLU A 184 -11.55 -4.92 -14.14
CA GLU A 184 -12.52 -3.84 -13.90
C GLU A 184 -12.03 -2.48 -14.41
N ASN A 185 -10.72 -2.22 -14.33
CA ASN A 185 -10.12 -1.00 -14.81
C ASN A 185 -8.66 -1.21 -15.23
N SER A 186 -8.35 -0.93 -16.49
CA SER A 186 -7.03 -1.22 -17.05
C SER A 186 -6.00 -0.11 -16.83
N THR A 187 -6.40 1.07 -16.36
CA THR A 187 -5.52 2.26 -16.33
C THR A 187 -5.76 3.11 -15.09
N PHE A 188 -4.70 3.37 -14.33
CA PHE A 188 -4.75 4.08 -13.05
C PHE A 188 -3.98 5.40 -13.10
N ASP A 189 -4.50 6.38 -12.36
CA ASP A 189 -3.89 7.69 -12.16
C ASP A 189 -2.81 7.65 -11.07
N VAL A 190 -3.08 6.88 -10.02
CA VAL A 190 -2.19 6.70 -8.88
C VAL A 190 -2.09 5.22 -8.51
N VAL A 191 -0.88 4.77 -8.23
CA VAL A 191 -0.56 3.45 -7.68
C VAL A 191 0.06 3.65 -6.30
N HIS A 192 -0.40 2.88 -5.31
CA HIS A 192 0.20 2.81 -3.98
C HIS A 192 0.50 1.36 -3.58
N TYR A 193 1.74 1.06 -3.19
CA TYR A 193 2.16 -0.29 -2.84
C TYR A 193 2.62 -0.39 -1.38
N ASP A 194 1.94 -1.21 -0.57
CA ASP A 194 2.31 -1.50 0.82
C ASP A 194 2.00 -2.96 1.25
N SER A 195 2.09 -3.91 0.33
CA SER A 195 1.67 -5.31 0.55
C SER A 195 2.83 -6.28 0.84
N ASP A 196 3.24 -7.12 -0.12
CA ASP A 196 4.28 -8.13 0.10
C ASP A 196 5.63 -7.45 0.37
N LYS A 197 6.29 -7.88 1.45
CA LYS A 197 7.61 -7.40 1.87
C LYS A 197 8.76 -8.23 1.24
N SER A 198 8.46 -9.25 0.42
CA SER A 198 9.48 -9.99 -0.32
C SER A 198 9.98 -9.23 -1.54
N TYR A 199 11.27 -9.33 -1.84
CA TYR A 199 11.84 -8.73 -3.05
C TYR A 199 11.13 -9.22 -4.32
N ASN A 200 10.91 -10.54 -4.46
CA ASN A 200 10.28 -11.10 -5.67
C ASN A 200 8.82 -10.67 -5.82
N GLY A 201 8.08 -10.60 -4.70
CA GLY A 201 6.68 -10.16 -4.69
C GLY A 201 6.56 -8.70 -5.10
N ARG A 202 7.35 -7.83 -4.47
CA ARG A 202 7.48 -6.41 -4.83
C ARG A 202 7.82 -6.23 -6.29
N TYR A 203 8.90 -6.87 -6.74
CA TYR A 203 9.38 -6.71 -8.09
C TYR A 203 8.33 -7.16 -9.13
N TRP A 204 7.65 -8.27 -8.89
CA TRP A 204 6.54 -8.70 -9.74
C TRP A 204 5.40 -7.66 -9.76
N ALA A 205 4.94 -7.24 -8.58
CA ALA A 205 3.84 -6.29 -8.46
C ALA A 205 4.16 -4.94 -9.09
N TYR A 206 5.38 -4.41 -8.90
CA TYR A 206 5.84 -3.17 -9.53
C TYR A 206 5.77 -3.25 -11.06
N ASN A 207 6.21 -4.38 -11.64
CA ASN A 207 6.12 -4.56 -13.09
C ASN A 207 4.67 -4.61 -13.59
N GLU A 208 3.76 -5.27 -12.87
CA GLU A 208 2.34 -5.30 -13.26
C GLU A 208 1.68 -3.92 -13.09
N LEU A 209 1.82 -3.31 -11.91
CA LEU A 209 1.24 -2.00 -11.61
C LEU A 209 1.75 -0.90 -12.55
N TYR A 210 3.04 -0.90 -12.88
CA TYR A 210 3.63 0.10 -13.78
C TYR A 210 3.08 0.02 -15.21
N LYS A 211 2.72 -1.18 -15.71
CA LYS A 211 2.06 -1.33 -17.02
C LYS A 211 0.70 -0.64 -17.05
N HIS A 212 -0.01 -0.67 -15.93
CA HIS A 212 -1.35 -0.11 -15.78
C HIS A 212 -1.36 1.35 -15.28
N LEU A 213 -0.22 1.89 -14.85
CA LEU A 213 -0.09 3.32 -14.55
C LEU A 213 -0.05 4.12 -15.87
N ARG A 214 -0.88 5.16 -16.00
CA ARG A 214 -0.83 6.05 -17.17
C ARG A 214 0.39 6.97 -17.14
N GLU A 215 0.74 7.52 -18.30
CA GLU A 215 1.66 8.66 -18.39
C GLU A 215 1.13 9.86 -17.60
N GLY A 216 2.01 10.54 -16.89
CA GLY A 216 1.71 11.58 -15.90
C GLY A 216 1.05 11.05 -14.63
N GLY A 217 0.97 9.72 -14.43
CA GLY A 217 0.45 9.09 -13.23
C GLY A 217 1.51 8.97 -12.14
N VAL A 218 1.10 8.84 -10.88
CA VAL A 218 2.01 8.77 -9.73
C VAL A 218 2.11 7.34 -9.20
N PHE A 219 3.33 6.87 -9.00
CA PHE A 219 3.62 5.61 -8.33
C PHE A 219 4.21 5.88 -6.95
N ILE A 220 3.66 5.25 -5.92
CA ILE A 220 4.13 5.32 -4.53
C ILE A 220 4.38 3.91 -4.01
N SER A 221 5.50 3.67 -3.34
CA SER A 221 5.76 2.43 -2.61
C SER A 221 6.26 2.74 -1.20
N ASP A 222 5.63 2.11 -0.21
CA ASP A 222 6.08 2.14 1.17
C ASP A 222 7.21 1.13 1.41
N ASP A 223 7.95 1.36 2.50
CA ASP A 223 9.00 0.48 3.01
C ASP A 223 10.07 0.10 1.96
N ILE A 224 10.49 1.07 1.14
CA ILE A 224 11.50 0.83 0.08
C ILE A 224 12.87 0.46 0.66
N GLY A 225 13.11 0.75 1.94
CA GLY A 225 14.34 0.40 2.66
C GLY A 225 14.40 -1.06 3.13
N ASP A 226 13.33 -1.85 3.04
CA ASP A 226 13.34 -3.25 3.50
C ASP A 226 14.18 -4.18 2.62
N ASN A 227 14.28 -3.87 1.32
CA ASN A 227 15.07 -4.59 0.33
C ASN A 227 15.24 -3.75 -0.94
N SER A 228 16.11 -4.20 -1.84
CA SER A 228 16.45 -3.46 -3.07
C SER A 228 15.40 -3.50 -4.18
N ALA A 229 14.21 -4.08 -3.98
CA ALA A 229 13.27 -4.31 -5.09
C ALA A 229 12.83 -3.01 -5.79
N TYR A 230 12.56 -1.96 -5.00
CA TYR A 230 12.13 -0.67 -5.54
C TYR A 230 13.27 0.04 -6.26
N GLN A 231 14.45 0.06 -5.64
CA GLN A 231 15.67 0.63 -6.23
C GLN A 231 16.02 -0.07 -7.54
N ASP A 232 16.14 -1.40 -7.54
CA ASP A 232 16.45 -2.20 -8.72
C ASP A 232 15.40 -2.02 -9.83
N PHE A 233 14.12 -1.86 -9.46
CA PHE A 233 13.04 -1.59 -10.42
C PHE A 233 13.21 -0.21 -11.09
N CYS A 234 13.49 0.83 -10.30
CA CYS A 234 13.71 2.17 -10.85
C CYS A 234 14.96 2.24 -11.71
N GLU A 235 16.08 1.67 -11.24
CA GLU A 235 17.36 1.64 -11.97
C GLU A 235 17.22 0.91 -13.31
N LYS A 236 16.59 -0.27 -13.33
CA LYS A 236 16.41 -1.05 -14.56
C LYS A 236 15.56 -0.32 -15.61
N ASN A 237 14.57 0.45 -15.17
CA ASN A 237 13.66 1.18 -16.06
C ASN A 237 14.11 2.63 -16.29
N ASN A 238 15.29 3.04 -15.79
CA ASN A 238 15.78 4.42 -15.83
C ASN A 238 14.78 5.45 -15.27
N ILE A 239 14.04 5.07 -14.24
CA ILE A 239 13.04 5.93 -13.59
C ILE A 239 13.74 6.81 -12.56
N LYS A 240 13.56 8.12 -12.70
CA LYS A 240 14.00 9.09 -11.69
C LYS A 240 12.98 9.14 -10.55
N THR A 241 13.35 8.59 -9.40
CA THR A 241 12.52 8.58 -8.20
C THR A 241 12.90 9.70 -7.24
N THR A 242 11.95 10.09 -6.40
CA THR A 242 12.18 10.81 -5.14
C THR A 242 12.06 9.82 -3.98
N VAL A 243 12.92 9.94 -2.98
CA VAL A 243 12.85 9.17 -1.74
C VAL A 243 12.38 10.11 -0.64
N VAL A 244 11.39 9.66 0.14
CA VAL A 244 10.81 10.42 1.25
C VAL A 244 11.10 9.68 2.53
N GLU A 245 11.68 10.37 3.51
CA GLU A 245 11.79 9.84 4.88
C GLU A 245 10.51 10.19 5.65
N PHE A 246 9.97 9.18 6.35
CA PHE A 246 8.79 9.31 7.19
C PHE A 246 8.86 8.32 8.35
N GLU A 247 8.90 8.83 9.58
CA GLU A 247 8.93 8.05 10.82
C GLU A 247 10.03 6.96 10.88
N GLY A 248 11.22 7.27 10.37
CA GLY A 248 12.37 6.36 10.32
C GLY A 248 12.29 5.30 9.22
N LYS A 249 11.31 5.43 8.31
CA LYS A 249 11.12 4.58 7.13
C LYS A 249 11.24 5.41 5.86
N TYR A 250 11.29 4.72 4.72
CA TYR A 250 11.44 5.34 3.42
C TYR A 250 10.30 4.97 2.48
N VAL A 251 9.76 5.99 1.82
CA VAL A 251 8.73 5.89 0.79
C VAL A 251 9.34 6.32 -0.55
N GLY A 252 9.14 5.52 -1.59
CA GLY A 252 9.55 5.85 -2.94
C GLY A 252 8.40 6.44 -3.72
N VAL A 253 8.64 7.53 -4.46
CA VAL A 253 7.63 8.15 -5.32
C VAL A 253 8.22 8.60 -6.65
N PHE A 254 7.52 8.32 -7.75
CA PHE A 254 7.84 8.86 -9.07
C PHE A 254 6.58 9.18 -9.87
N ILE A 255 6.73 10.07 -10.85
CA ILE A 255 5.73 10.33 -11.89
C ILE A 255 6.19 9.56 -13.12
N LYS A 256 5.31 8.75 -13.70
CA LYS A 256 5.56 8.05 -14.97
C LYS A 256 5.47 9.05 -16.11
#